data_AF-A0A7C6D9F0-F1
#
_entry.id   AF-A0A7C6D9F0-F1
#
_cell.length_a   1.000
_cell.length_b   1.000
_cell.length_c   1.000
_cell.angle_alpha   90.00
_cell.angle_beta   90.00
_cell.angle_gamma   90.00
#
_symmetry.space_group_name_H-M   'P 1'
#
loop_
_entity.id
_entity.type
_entity.pdbx_description
1 polymer ?
#
loop_
_entity_poly.entity_id
_entity_poly.type
_entity_poly.pdbx_seq_one_letter_code
_entity_poly.pdbx_strand_id
1 'polypeptide(L)'
;MRIDELVSQIAAARLRYYRLVLVVGPPGSGKTGILKELSQSQGYPYVNLGLTLSRKLLELPDRTRALRLSRIADAIMDETGRDTVILDNTEILFEPVLQQDPLRLLQQL
;
A
#
# COMPACT_ATOMS: atom_id res chain seq x y z
N MET A 1 -18.12 -5.48 4.09
CA MET A 1 -17.64 -4.15 3.65
C MET A 1 -18.21 -3.89 2.28
N ARG A 2 -18.85 -2.74 2.05
CA ARG A 2 -19.39 -2.37 0.73
C ARG A 2 -18.45 -1.39 0.04
N ILE A 3 -18.42 -1.39 -1.29
CA ILE A 3 -17.54 -0.51 -2.05
C ILE A 3 -17.86 0.98 -1.83
N ASP A 4 -19.15 1.31 -1.72
CA ASP A 4 -19.62 2.69 -1.46
C ASP A 4 -19.08 3.25 -0.14
N GLU A 5 -18.94 2.38 0.86
CA GLU A 5 -18.37 2.74 2.16
C GLU A 5 -16.89 3.12 2.00
N LEU A 6 -16.12 2.34 1.21
CA LEU A 6 -14.72 2.67 0.89
C LEU A 6 -14.59 4.00 0.16
N VAL A 7 -15.43 4.23 -0.85
CA VAL A 7 -15.42 5.48 -1.62
C VAL A 7 -15.68 6.67 -0.70
N SER A 8 -16.65 6.56 0.22
CA SER A 8 -16.93 7.60 1.22
C SER A 8 -15.75 7.83 2.17
N GLN A 9 -15.10 6.76 2.65
CA GLN A 9 -13.92 6.87 3.52
C GLN A 9 -12.72 7.52 2.81
N ILE A 10 -12.50 7.21 1.53
CA ILE A 10 -11.46 7.85 0.71
C ILE A 10 -11.74 9.33 0.55
N ALA A 11 -12.99 9.71 0.25
CA ALA A 11 -13.37 11.11 0.15
C ALA A 11 -13.14 11.86 1.47
N ALA A 12 -13.51 11.27 2.61
CA ALA A 12 -13.26 11.84 3.93
C ALA A 12 -11.76 11.95 4.26
N ALA A 13 -10.95 10.97 3.85
CA ALA A 13 -9.50 10.96 4.09
C ALA A 13 -8.78 12.11 3.37
N ARG A 14 -9.29 12.60 2.22
CA ARG A 14 -8.70 13.75 1.50
C ARG A 14 -8.64 15.03 2.33
N LEU A 15 -9.53 15.17 3.32
CA LEU A 15 -9.61 16.33 4.22
C LEU A 15 -8.73 16.18 5.47
N ARG A 16 -8.06 15.04 5.65
CA ARG A 16 -7.20 14.76 6.80
C ARG A 16 -5.73 15.06 6.48
N TYR A 17 -4.94 15.28 7.53
CA TYR A 17 -3.50 15.45 7.43
C TYR A 17 -2.83 14.18 6.85
N TYR A 18 -3.14 13.02 7.43
CA TYR A 18 -2.76 11.72 6.86
C TYR A 18 -3.92 11.16 6.03
N ARG A 19 -3.65 10.88 4.75
CA ARG A 19 -4.65 10.42 3.76
C ARG A 19 -4.64 8.90 3.60
N LEU A 20 -4.60 8.18 4.72
CA LEU A 20 -4.50 6.73 4.77
C LEU A 20 -5.85 6.09 5.16
N VAL A 21 -6.31 5.12 4.36
CA VAL A 21 -7.50 4.30 4.66
C VAL A 21 -7.03 2.84 4.78
N LEU A 22 -7.26 2.22 5.94
CA LEU A 22 -6.88 0.83 6.19
C LEU A 22 -8.10 -0.09 6.09
N VAL A 23 -8.01 -1.09 5.22
CA VAL A 23 -8.99 -2.17 5.11
C VAL A 23 -8.50 -3.36 5.93
N VAL A 24 -9.14 -3.63 7.06
CA VAL A 24 -8.74 -4.68 8.01
C VAL A 24 -9.81 -5.76 8.10
N GLY A 25 -9.38 -7.02 8.17
CA GLY A 25 -10.27 -8.16 8.35
C GLY A 25 -9.49 -9.47 8.36
N PRO A 26 -10.11 -10.58 8.79
CA PRO A 26 -9.46 -11.88 8.84
C PRO A 26 -8.90 -12.35 7.48
N PRO A 27 -7.94 -13.28 7.46
CA PRO A 27 -7.53 -13.96 6.22
C PRO A 27 -8.75 -14.56 5.49
N GLY A 28 -8.76 -14.49 4.16
CA GLY A 28 -9.87 -15.01 3.35
C GLY A 28 -11.15 -14.18 3.36
N SER A 29 -11.21 -13.04 4.06
CA SER A 29 -12.41 -12.19 4.13
C SER A 29 -12.75 -11.40 2.86
N GLY A 30 -12.06 -11.64 1.74
CA GLY A 30 -12.33 -10.99 0.45
C GLY A 30 -11.72 -9.60 0.24
N LYS A 31 -10.79 -9.13 1.09
CA LYS A 31 -10.15 -7.79 0.99
C LYS A 31 -9.57 -7.51 -0.40
N THR A 32 -8.76 -8.43 -0.93
CA THR A 32 -8.18 -8.30 -2.27
C THR A 32 -9.24 -8.18 -3.37
N GLY A 33 -10.37 -8.88 -3.22
CA GLY A 33 -11.48 -8.80 -4.18
C GLY A 33 -12.06 -7.39 -4.25
N ILE A 34 -12.44 -6.83 -3.09
CA ILE A 34 -13.03 -5.49 -3.03
C ILE A 34 -12.02 -4.38 -3.36
N LEU A 35 -10.73 -4.55 -3.06
CA LEU A 35 -9.69 -3.61 -3.49
C LEU A 35 -9.53 -3.60 -5.03
N LYS A 36 -9.60 -4.76 -5.69
CA LYS A 36 -9.59 -4.85 -7.15
C LYS A 36 -10.84 -4.25 -7.79
N GLU A 37 -12.01 -4.50 -7.20
CA GLU A 37 -13.28 -3.90 -7.62
C GLU A 37 -13.23 -2.36 -7.51
N LEU A 38 -12.66 -1.84 -6.43
CA LEU A 38 -12.45 -0.40 -6.25
C LEU A 38 -11.50 0.17 -7.30
N SER A 39 -10.39 -0.53 -7.60
CA SER A 39 -9.46 -0.13 -8.67
C SER A 39 -10.17 -0.04 -10.01
N GLN A 40 -10.96 -1.05 -10.37
CA GLN A 40 -11.70 -1.11 -11.64
C GLN A 40 -12.77 -0.03 -11.75
N SER A 41 -13.53 0.20 -10.67
CA SER A 41 -14.65 1.15 -10.67
C SER A 41 -14.20 2.62 -10.60
N GLN A 42 -13.12 2.93 -9.88
CA GLN A 42 -12.64 4.30 -9.67
C GLN A 42 -11.43 4.66 -10.54
N GLY A 43 -10.83 3.69 -11.23
CA GLY A 43 -9.62 3.88 -12.03
C GLY A 43 -8.36 4.15 -11.18
N TYR A 44 -8.37 3.80 -9.90
CA TYR A 44 -7.20 3.93 -9.04
C TYR A 44 -6.15 2.86 -9.37
N PRO A 45 -4.85 3.21 -9.46
CA PRO A 45 -3.78 2.24 -9.62
C PRO A 45 -3.82 1.22 -8.49
N TYR A 46 -3.73 -0.06 -8.85
CA TYR A 46 -3.65 -1.17 -7.91
C TYR A 46 -2.22 -1.70 -7.88
N VAL A 47 -1.61 -1.69 -6.70
CA VAL A 47 -0.25 -2.17 -6.48
C VAL A 47 -0.29 -3.32 -5.48
N ASN A 48 0.15 -4.50 -5.92
CA ASN A 48 0.51 -5.57 -4.99
C ASN A 48 1.88 -5.22 -4.39
N LEU A 49 1.88 -4.57 -3.23
CA LEU A 49 3.08 -4.01 -2.63
C LEU A 49 4.08 -5.11 -2.28
N GLY A 50 3.60 -6.21 -1.70
CA GLY A 50 4.41 -7.38 -1.37
C GLY A 50 5.21 -7.89 -2.56
N LEU A 51 4.55 -8.12 -3.70
CA LEU A 51 5.20 -8.60 -4.91
C LEU A 51 6.19 -7.58 -5.49
N THR A 52 5.76 -6.31 -5.61
CA THR A 52 6.58 -5.26 -6.22
C THR A 52 7.82 -4.96 -5.38
N LEU A 53 7.68 -4.84 -4.05
CA LEU A 53 8.81 -4.67 -3.14
C LEU A 53 9.72 -5.89 -3.15
N SER A 54 9.17 -7.11 -3.09
CA SER A 54 9.99 -8.33 -3.11
C SER A 54 10.92 -8.37 -4.32
N ARG A 55 10.40 -8.07 -5.53
CA ARG A 55 11.21 -8.03 -6.75
C ARG A 55 12.34 -7.01 -6.67
N LYS A 56 12.04 -5.77 -6.26
CA LYS A 56 13.06 -4.70 -6.16
C LYS A 56 14.08 -4.96 -5.02
N LEU A 57 13.67 -5.63 -3.94
CA LEU A 57 14.55 -5.97 -2.82
C LEU A 57 15.48 -7.16 -3.10
N LEU A 58 15.08 -8.10 -3.96
CA LEU A 58 15.93 -9.23 -4.37
C LEU A 58 17.21 -8.79 -5.10
N GLU A 59 17.17 -7.63 -5.76
CA GLU A 59 18.32 -7.01 -6.43
C GLU A 59 19.33 -6.38 -5.44
N LEU A 60 18.96 -6.30 -4.15
CA LEU A 60 19.77 -5.67 -3.12
C LEU A 60 20.36 -6.69 -2.13
N PRO A 61 21.62 -6.49 -1.68
CA PRO A 61 22.16 -7.20 -0.52
C PRO A 61 21.32 -6.95 0.73
N ASP A 62 21.16 -7.96 1.58
CA ASP A 62 20.32 -7.89 2.78
C ASP A 62 20.61 -6.66 3.66
N ARG A 63 21.89 -6.31 3.82
CA ARG A 63 22.36 -5.19 4.65
C ARG A 63 21.87 -3.81 4.16
N THR A 64 21.49 -3.67 2.89
CA THR A 64 21.04 -2.38 2.33
C THR A 64 19.53 -2.29 2.15
N ARG A 65 18.79 -3.40 2.29
CA ARG A 65 17.34 -3.45 2.10
C ARG A 65 16.60 -2.50 3.03
N ALA A 66 16.88 -2.55 4.33
CA ALA A 66 16.27 -1.67 5.33
C ALA A 66 16.48 -0.17 5.02
N LEU A 67 17.66 0.20 4.52
CA LEU A 67 17.99 1.59 4.18
C LEU A 67 17.37 2.06 2.86
N ARG A 68 17.00 1.14 1.97
CA ARG A 68 16.49 1.45 0.63
C ARG A 68 14.98 1.29 0.51
N LEU A 69 14.34 0.55 1.42
CA LEU A 69 12.93 0.21 1.32
C LEU A 69 12.03 1.44 1.18
N SER A 70 12.18 2.45 2.04
CA SER A 70 11.37 3.67 1.96
C SER A 70 11.51 4.34 0.60
N ARG A 71 12.75 4.53 0.11
CA ARG A 71 12.98 5.10 -1.23
C ARG A 71 12.39 4.26 -2.37
N ILE A 72 12.41 2.93 -2.23
CA ILE A 72 11.79 2.04 -3.21
C ILE A 72 10.26 2.17 -3.17
N ALA A 73 9.67 2.27 -1.99
CA ALA A 73 8.24 2.47 -1.81
C ALA A 73 7.82 3.82 -2.42
N ASP A 74 8.56 4.91 -2.16
CA ASP A 74 8.32 6.22 -2.76
C ASP A 74 8.36 6.15 -4.29
N ALA A 75 9.38 5.50 -4.86
CA ALA A 75 9.49 5.34 -6.30
C ALA A 75 8.33 4.53 -6.91
N ILE A 76 7.82 3.51 -6.20
CA ILE A 76 6.64 2.75 -6.63
C ILE A 76 5.41 3.67 -6.66
N MET A 77 5.26 4.56 -5.68
CA MET A 77 4.15 5.52 -5.62
C MET A 77 4.26 6.56 -6.75
N ASP A 78 5.44 7.12 -6.97
CA ASP A 78 5.71 8.08 -8.03
C ASP A 78 5.40 7.50 -9.42
N GLU A 79 5.75 6.23 -9.66
CA GLU A 79 5.47 5.50 -10.91
C GLU A 79 3.96 5.41 -11.23
N THR A 80 3.08 5.52 -10.22
CA THR A 80 1.63 5.45 -10.44
C THR A 80 1.03 6.73 -11.03
N GLY A 81 1.67 7.88 -10.81
CA GLY A 81 1.22 9.20 -11.30
C GLY A 81 -0.18 9.62 -10.83
N ARG A 82 -0.68 9.08 -9.70
CA ARG A 82 -2.03 9.38 -9.18
C ARG A 82 -2.02 9.69 -7.70
N ASP A 83 -2.88 10.61 -7.28
CA ASP A 83 -3.05 11.02 -5.87
C ASP A 83 -3.70 9.95 -4.98
N THR A 84 -4.28 8.90 -5.56
CA THR A 84 -4.94 7.82 -4.83
C THR A 84 -4.52 6.50 -5.43
N VAL A 85 -3.84 5.69 -4.62
CA VAL A 85 -3.29 4.39 -4.99
C VAL A 85 -3.84 3.35 -4.01
N ILE A 86 -4.15 2.17 -4.54
CA ILE A 86 -4.56 1.03 -3.73
C ILE A 86 -3.33 0.15 -3.51
N LEU A 87 -2.94 0.00 -2.24
CA LEU A 87 -1.89 -0.91 -1.82
C LEU A 87 -2.53 -2.19 -1.25
N ASP A 88 -2.21 -3.34 -1.84
CA ASP A 88 -2.61 -4.65 -1.36
C ASP A 88 -1.37 -5.47 -0.98
N ASN A 89 -1.58 -6.50 -0.16
CA ASN A 89 -0.53 -7.40 0.32
C ASN A 89 0.66 -6.65 0.97
N THR A 90 0.37 -5.86 2.02
CA THR A 90 1.35 -5.02 2.72
C THR A 90 2.13 -5.75 3.82
N GLU A 91 1.94 -7.06 3.98
CA GLU A 91 2.52 -7.86 5.07
C GLU A 91 4.05 -7.82 5.08
N ILE A 92 4.68 -7.68 3.91
CA ILE A 92 6.15 -7.55 3.79
C ILE A 92 6.72 -6.41 4.63
N LEU A 93 5.96 -5.33 4.84
CA LEU A 93 6.42 -4.17 5.61
C LEU A 93 6.67 -4.52 7.07
N PHE A 94 6.05 -5.59 7.58
CA PHE A 94 6.14 -6.04 8.97
C PHE A 94 7.29 -7.03 9.22
N GLU A 95 8.07 -7.36 8.18
CA GLU A 95 9.22 -8.25 8.31
C GLU A 95 10.32 -7.61 9.20
N PRO A 96 10.69 -8.24 10.34
CA PRO A 96 11.65 -7.64 11.28
C PRO A 96 13.00 -7.28 10.66
N VAL A 97 13.45 -8.07 9.67
CA VAL A 97 14.72 -7.85 8.97
C VAL A 97 14.74 -6.54 8.19
N LEU A 98 13.58 -6.01 7.80
CA LEU A 98 13.49 -4.74 7.08
C LEU A 98 13.57 -3.53 8.00
N GLN A 99 13.42 -3.71 9.32
CA GLN A 99 13.57 -2.65 10.34
C GLN A 99 12.76 -1.38 10.04
N GLN A 100 11.55 -1.54 9.50
CA GLN A 100 10.67 -0.41 9.20
C GLN A 100 9.69 -0.15 10.34
N ASP A 101 9.25 1.10 10.45
CA ASP A 101 7.98 1.45 11.08
C ASP A 101 6.91 1.44 9.96
N PRO A 102 6.08 0.38 9.86
CA PRO A 102 5.18 0.20 8.72
C PRO A 102 4.12 1.28 8.63
N LEU A 103 3.59 1.72 9.77
CA LEU A 103 2.53 2.73 9.80
C LEU A 103 3.11 4.10 9.42
N ARG A 104 4.29 4.44 9.95
CA ARG A 104 4.95 5.69 9.58
C ARG A 104 5.30 5.73 8.10
N LEU A 105 5.80 4.62 7.54
CA LEU A 105 6.05 4.52 6.11
C LEU A 105 4.75 4.77 5.32
N LEU A 106 3.67 4.04 5.62
CA LEU A 106 2.39 4.17 4.91
C LEU A 106 1.75 5.56 5.05
N GLN A 107 2.04 6.29 6.12
CA GLN A 107 1.55 7.67 6.34
C GLN A 107 2.34 8.72 5.54
N GLN A 108 3.54 8.37 5.04
CA GLN A 108 4.43 9.26 4.29
C GLN A 108 4.34 9.08 2.77
N LEU A 109 3.81 7.94 2.32
CA LEU A 109 3.47 7.67 0.91
C LEU A 109 2.30 8.54 0.44
#